data_AF-A0A392MZT0-F1
#
_entry.id   AF-A0A392MZT0-F1
#
_cell.length_a   1.000
_cell.length_b   1.000
_cell.length_c   1.000
_cell.angle_alpha   90.00
_cell.angle_beta   90.00
_cell.angle_gamma   90.00
#
_symmetry.space_group_name_H-M   'P 1'
#
loop_
_entity.id
_entity.type
_entity.pdbx_description
1 polymer ?
#
loop_
_entity_poly.entity_id
_entity_poly.type
_entity_poly.pdbx_seq_one_letter_code
_entity_poly.pdbx_strand_id
1 'polypeptide(L)' 'LETAPVDFRFPTTNQTRHCFTRYIEYHRCVAAKGDDAPECDKFAKYYRALCPGEWTKGSEYWGGECVGVCNEKV' A
#
# COMPACT_ATOMS: atom_id res chain seq x y z
N LEU A 1 -16.72 10.36 -5.90
CA LEU A 1 -15.41 10.36 -5.20
C LEU A 1 -15.55 9.50 -3.96
N GLU A 2 -15.21 8.22 -4.04
CA GLU A 2 -15.08 7.36 -2.86
C GLU A 2 -13.62 7.33 -2.44
N THR A 3 -13.35 7.63 -1.17
CA THR A 3 -12.01 7.63 -0.58
C THR A 3 -11.87 6.46 0.38
N ALA A 4 -10.63 6.18 0.83
CA ALA A 4 -10.43 5.20 1.89
C ALA A 4 -11.23 5.58 3.14
N PRO A 5 -11.85 4.60 3.84
CA PRO A 5 -12.55 4.85 5.09
C PRO A 5 -11.56 5.29 6.18
N VAL A 6 -12.06 6.05 7.16
CA VAL A 6 -11.28 6.44 8.33
C VAL A 6 -10.94 5.21 9.16
N ASP A 7 -9.65 5.00 9.41
CA ASP A 7 -9.16 3.92 10.27
C ASP A 7 -8.87 4.48 11.66
N PHE A 8 -9.74 4.15 12.62
CA PHE A 8 -9.65 4.65 14.01
C PHE A 8 -8.36 4.21 14.73
N ARG A 9 -7.60 3.25 14.21
CA ARG A 9 -6.27 2.88 14.73
C ARG A 9 -5.25 4.01 14.54
N PHE A 10 -5.49 4.90 13.59
CA PHE A 10 -4.64 6.04 13.28
C PHE A 10 -5.41 7.36 13.50
N PRO A 11 -5.63 7.78 14.77
CA PRO A 11 -6.37 9.00 15.09
C PRO A 11 -5.58 10.28 14.81
N THR A 12 -4.31 10.17 14.42
CA THR A 12 -3.44 11.30 14.17
C THR A 12 -3.66 11.87 12.77
N THR A 13 -3.47 13.18 12.62
CA THR A 13 -3.55 13.86 11.31
C THR A 13 -2.49 13.35 10.32
N ASN A 14 -1.40 12.77 10.83
CA ASN A 14 -0.32 12.23 10.02
C ASN A 14 -0.66 10.82 9.50
N GLN A 15 -1.21 10.75 8.29
CA GLN A 15 -1.64 9.51 7.63
C GLN A 15 -0.49 8.68 7.04
N THR A 16 0.78 9.03 7.31
CA THR A 16 1.95 8.32 6.76
C THR A 16 1.93 6.83 7.09
N ARG A 17 1.69 6.49 8.36
CA ARG A 17 1.62 5.08 8.80
C ARG A 17 0.41 4.37 8.23
N HIS A 18 -0.72 5.06 8.09
CA HIS A 18 -1.94 4.48 7.52
C HIS A 18 -1.74 4.14 6.03
N CYS A 19 -1.15 5.06 5.26
CA CYS A 19 -0.72 4.82 3.88
C CYS A 19 0.20 3.59 3.79
N PHE A 20 1.23 3.52 4.62
CA PHE A 20 2.19 2.41 4.62
C PHE A 20 1.55 1.06 4.93
N THR A 21 0.67 0.99 5.94
CA THR A 21 -0.05 -0.24 6.26
C THR A 21 -0.90 -0.73 5.09
N ARG A 22 -1.64 0.17 4.41
CA ARG A 22 -2.48 -0.20 3.26
C ARG A 22 -1.65 -0.62 2.04
N TYR A 23 -0.49 0.01 1.84
CA TYR A 23 0.45 -0.37 0.78
C TYR A 23 0.98 -1.80 1.00
N ILE A 24 1.43 -2.14 2.22
CA ILE A 24 1.86 -3.50 2.55
C ILE A 24 0.72 -4.51 2.38
N GLU A 25 -0.48 -4.19 2.85
CA GLU A 25 -1.65 -5.08 2.72
C GLU A 25 -1.97 -5.42 1.26
N TYR A 26 -1.89 -4.42 0.37
CA TYR A 26 -2.06 -4.64 -1.07
C TYR A 26 -0.99 -5.59 -1.63
N HIS A 27 0.30 -5.30 -1.39
CA HIS A 27 1.38 -6.14 -1.92
C HIS A 27 1.41 -7.55 -1.33
N ARG A 28 1.05 -7.71 -0.05
CA ARG A 28 0.86 -9.03 0.55
C ARG A 28 -0.32 -9.79 -0.06
N CYS A 29 -1.41 -9.09 -0.35
CA CYS A 29 -2.57 -9.69 -1.01
C CYS A 29 -2.21 -10.19 -2.41
N VAL A 30 -1.52 -9.37 -3.20
CA VAL A 30 -1.03 -9.72 -4.55
C VAL A 30 -0.03 -10.87 -4.49
N ALA A 31 0.93 -10.86 -3.56
CA ALA A 31 1.90 -11.94 -3.41
C ALA A 31 1.26 -13.28 -2.99
N ALA A 32 0.19 -13.24 -2.20
CA ALA A 32 -0.49 -14.45 -1.73
C ALA A 32 -1.55 -14.99 -2.70
N LYS A 33 -2.26 -14.11 -3.42
CA LYS A 33 -3.43 -14.47 -4.25
C LYS A 33 -3.22 -14.28 -5.76
N GLY A 34 -2.18 -13.54 -6.16
CA GLY A 34 -1.96 -13.10 -7.54
C GLY A 34 -2.54 -11.72 -7.83
N ASP A 35 -2.04 -11.06 -8.88
CA ASP A 35 -2.43 -9.71 -9.30
C ASP A 35 -3.92 -9.58 -9.69
N ASP A 36 -4.57 -10.68 -10.11
CA ASP A 36 -5.96 -10.67 -10.59
C ASP A 36 -7.01 -10.92 -9.49
N ALA A 37 -6.61 -10.93 -8.22
CA ALA A 37 -7.56 -11.14 -7.13
C ALA A 37 -8.39 -9.85 -6.88
N PRO A 38 -9.73 -9.87 -7.09
CA PRO A 38 -10.59 -8.68 -6.94
C PRO A 38 -10.68 -8.19 -5.49
N GLU A 39 -10.25 -9.01 -4.54
CA GLU A 39 -10.11 -8.62 -3.14
C GLU A 39 -8.95 -7.65 -2.92
N CYS A 40 -7.87 -7.78 -3.71
CA CYS A 40 -6.68 -6.94 -3.63
C CYS A 40 -6.94 -5.54 -4.21
N ASP A 41 -7.84 -5.40 -5.18
CA ASP A 41 -8.24 -4.12 -5.78
C ASP A 41 -8.78 -3.11 -4.76
N LYS A 42 -9.42 -3.58 -3.70
CA LYS A 42 -9.92 -2.70 -2.62
C LYS A 42 -8.75 -2.03 -1.91
N PHE A 43 -7.72 -2.79 -1.56
CA PHE A 43 -6.50 -2.26 -0.97
C PHE A 43 -5.76 -1.34 -1.96
N ALA A 44 -5.83 -1.67 -3.26
CA ALA A 44 -5.24 -0.85 -4.31
C ALA A 44 -5.82 0.57 -4.35
N LYS A 45 -7.15 0.67 -4.25
CA LYS A 45 -7.86 1.95 -4.18
C LYS A 45 -7.51 2.73 -2.92
N TYR A 46 -7.40 2.05 -1.78
CA TYR A 46 -7.12 2.70 -0.50
C TYR A 46 -5.70 3.28 -0.42
N TYR A 47 -4.67 2.52 -0.80
CA TYR A 47 -3.31 3.05 -0.75
C TYR A 47 -3.11 4.21 -1.75
N ARG A 48 -3.74 4.14 -2.94
CA ARG A 48 -3.67 5.23 -3.94
C ARG A 48 -4.37 6.51 -3.48
N ALA A 49 -5.40 6.39 -2.64
CA ALA A 49 -6.10 7.54 -2.07
C ALA A 49 -5.36 8.16 -0.87
N LEU A 50 -4.62 7.35 -0.11
CA LEU A 50 -3.94 7.77 1.13
C LEU A 50 -2.49 8.21 0.90
N CYS A 51 -1.77 7.57 -0.03
CA CYS A 51 -0.36 7.81 -0.27
C CYS A 51 -0.15 8.88 -1.34
N PRO A 52 0.78 9.83 -1.14
CA PRO A 52 1.28 10.66 -2.22
C PRO A 52 1.89 9.77 -3.31
N GLY A 53 1.63 10.06 -4.59
CA GLY A 53 2.17 9.27 -5.70
C GLY A 53 3.71 9.23 -5.76
N GLU A 54 4.38 10.19 -5.11
CA GLU A 54 5.83 10.20 -4.92
C GLU A 54 6.31 9.02 -4.07
N TRP A 55 5.56 8.65 -3.02
CA TRP A 55 5.94 7.55 -2.15
C TRP A 55 5.79 6.22 -2.84
N THR A 56 4.74 6.03 -3.64
CA THR A 56 4.53 4.80 -4.42
C THR A 56 5.56 4.60 -5.53
N LYS A 57 6.20 5.69 -5.99
CA LYS A 57 7.29 5.62 -6.98
C LYS A 57 8.66 5.38 -6.34
N GLY A 58 8.87 5.92 -5.13
CA GLY A 58 10.12 5.76 -4.38
C GLY A 58 10.15 4.58 -3.42
N SER A 59 9.07 3.78 -3.32
CA SER A 59 8.91 2.74 -2.29
C SER A 59 9.45 1.36 -2.64
N GLU A 60 10.63 1.29 -3.26
CA GLU A 60 11.35 0.02 -3.38
C GLU A 60 11.93 -0.44 -2.02
N TYR A 61 12.30 0.51 -1.16
CA TYR A 61 12.84 0.26 0.19
C TYR A 61 12.22 1.23 1.22
N TRP A 62 11.19 0.81 1.95
CA TRP A 62 10.68 1.56 3.11
C TRP A 62 11.01 0.79 4.39
N GLY A 63 11.79 1.41 5.28
CA GLY A 63 12.08 0.84 6.60
C GLY A 63 13.06 -0.35 6.58
N GLY A 64 13.82 -0.56 5.50
CA GLY A 64 14.77 -1.67 5.37
C GLY A 64 14.15 -2.97 4.83
N GLU A 65 12.87 -2.96 4.48
CA GLU A 65 12.17 -4.09 3.88
C GLU A 65 11.72 -3.74 2.46
N CYS A 66 11.83 -4.71 1.54
CA CYS A 66 11.35 -4.58 0.18
C CYS A 66 9.84 -4.84 0.15
N VAL A 67 9.06 -3.81 -0.16
CA VAL A 67 7.59 -3.86 -0.06
C VAL A 67 6.92 -3.86 -1.45
N GLY A 68 7.71 -3.93 -2.53
CA GLY A 68 7.23 -3.95 -3.92
C GLY A 68 7.76 -5.15 -4.72
N VAL A 69 7.81 -5.01 -6.06
CA VAL A 69 8.56 -5.93 -6.93
C VAL A 69 10.04 -5.68 -6.63
N CYS A 70 10.61 -6.44 -5.69
CA CYS A 70 12.04 -6.71 -5.72
C CYS A 70 12.29 -7.40 -7.06
N ASN A 71 12.60 -6.62 -8.09
CA ASN A 71 13.12 -7.21 -9.31
C ASN A 71 14.42 -7.87 -8.85
N GLU A 72 14.40 -9.18 -8.70
CA GLU A 72 15.58 -9.98 -8.89
C GLU A 72 16.03 -9.73 -10.34
N LYS A 73 16.67 -8.58 -10.57
CA LYS A 73 17.76 -8.51 -11.54
C LYS A 73 18.99 -8.95 -10.79
N VAL A 74 19.10 -10.26 -10.62
CA VAL A 74 20.36 -10.92 -10.92
C VAL A 74 20.45 -11.02 -12.44
#